data_AF-A0A432ZY84-F1
#
_entry.id   AF-A0A432ZY84-F1
#
_cell.length_a   1.000
_cell.length_b   1.000
_cell.length_c   1.000
_cell.angle_alpha   90.00
_cell.angle_beta   90.00
_cell.angle_gamma   90.00
#
_symmetry.space_group_name_H-M   'P 1'
#
loop_
_entity.id
_entity.type
_entity.pdbx_description
1 polymer ?
#
loop_
_entity_poly.entity_id
_entity_poly.type
_entity_poly.pdbx_seq_one_letter_code
_entity_poly.pdbx_strand_id
1 'polypeptide(L)'
;MVGLFGEYKERLTAVWARDKFGLTDEQYNSDFATIKDLSRIWEDSLFGGRYDQHNTVLLDDSRDKAQLQPWNAVRPSTFGIQDIGGTDNELRRLMTYLKELQQEEDVKAYITQNPFQSRDCGTIPPIHK
;
A
#
# COMPACT_ATOMS: atom_id res chain seq x y z
N MET A 1 9.22 15.17 -10.60
CA MET A 1 9.11 14.04 -9.66
C MET A 1 10.32 13.99 -8.69
N VAL A 2 10.61 15.13 -8.04
CA VAL A 2 11.73 15.30 -7.07
C VAL A 2 11.21 15.45 -5.62
N GLY A 3 9.89 15.58 -5.40
CA GLY A 3 9.37 16.08 -4.12
C GLY A 3 9.10 15.05 -3.01
N LEU A 4 8.63 13.84 -3.31
CA LEU A 4 8.05 12.98 -2.27
C LEU A 4 9.08 12.20 -1.45
N PHE A 5 10.09 11.64 -2.11
CA PHE A 5 11.06 10.74 -1.46
C PHE A 5 12.39 11.40 -1.12
N GLY A 6 12.67 12.63 -1.58
CA GLY A 6 13.92 13.34 -1.29
C GLY A 6 15.16 12.47 -1.51
N GLU A 7 16.07 12.46 -0.53
CA GLU A 7 17.26 11.60 -0.51
C GLU A 7 16.94 10.10 -0.44
N TYR A 8 15.78 9.72 0.08
CA TYR A 8 15.36 8.30 0.17
C TYR A 8 14.98 7.71 -1.18
N LYS A 9 14.89 8.53 -2.24
CA LYS A 9 14.63 8.03 -3.60
C LYS A 9 15.66 6.99 -4.04
N GLU A 10 16.93 7.15 -3.64
CA GLU A 10 18.01 6.21 -3.95
C GLU A 10 17.86 4.86 -3.25
N ARG A 11 17.01 4.77 -2.22
CA ARG A 11 16.70 3.53 -1.50
C ARG A 11 15.53 2.75 -2.13
N LEU A 12 14.87 3.30 -3.14
CA LEU A 12 13.78 2.62 -3.85
C LEU A 12 14.37 1.63 -4.87
N THR A 13 13.99 0.36 -4.78
CA THR A 13 14.37 -0.65 -5.77
C THR A 13 13.71 -0.37 -7.14
N ALA A 14 12.47 0.13 -7.13
CA ALA A 14 11.71 0.43 -8.34
C ALA A 14 10.67 1.52 -8.10
N VAL A 15 10.27 2.21 -9.17
CA VAL A 15 9.13 3.15 -9.18
C VAL A 15 8.13 2.66 -10.22
N TRP A 16 6.92 2.34 -9.78
CA TRP A 16 5.86 1.81 -10.63
C TRP A 16 4.69 2.80 -10.66
N ALA A 17 4.19 3.08 -11.86
CA ALA A 17 3.00 3.89 -12.08
C ALA A 17 1.90 3.03 -12.75
N ARG A 18 0.77 3.66 -13.10
CA ARG A 18 -0.42 2.97 -13.62
C ARG A 18 -0.16 2.14 -14.88
N ASP A 19 0.86 2.51 -15.67
CA ASP A 19 1.32 1.79 -16.87
C ASP A 19 1.86 0.39 -16.56
N LYS A 20 2.29 0.13 -15.32
CA LYS A 20 2.86 -1.17 -14.91
C LYS A 20 1.82 -2.20 -14.46
N PHE A 21 0.56 -1.80 -14.36
CA PHE A 21 -0.52 -2.64 -13.83
C PHE A 21 -1.50 -3.13 -14.90
N GLY A 22 -1.03 -3.25 -16.15
CA GLY A 22 -1.75 -3.98 -17.21
C GLY A 22 -2.97 -3.26 -17.76
N LEU A 23 -3.00 -1.94 -17.65
CA LEU A 23 -4.02 -1.13 -18.31
C LEU A 23 -3.79 -1.13 -19.81
N THR A 24 -4.87 -1.26 -20.58
CA THR A 24 -4.89 -0.88 -22.01
C THR A 24 -4.66 0.62 -22.18
N ASP A 25 -4.34 1.09 -23.38
CA ASP A 25 -4.16 2.52 -23.64
C ASP A 25 -5.46 3.30 -23.37
N GLU A 26 -6.63 2.74 -23.69
CA GLU A 26 -7.92 3.37 -23.40
C GLU A 26 -8.20 3.45 -21.89
N GLN A 27 -7.90 2.39 -21.15
CA GLN A 27 -8.00 2.40 -19.68
C GLN A 27 -6.99 3.37 -19.09
N TYR A 28 -5.77 3.43 -19.63
CA TYR A 28 -4.72 4.35 -19.20
C TYR A 28 -5.11 5.82 -19.40
N ASN A 29 -5.92 6.14 -20.41
CA ASN A 29 -6.36 7.51 -20.69
C ASN A 29 -7.75 7.85 -20.10
N SER A 30 -8.29 7.01 -19.22
CA SER A 30 -9.59 7.22 -18.56
C SER A 30 -9.51 7.04 -17.03
N ASP A 31 -10.62 7.29 -16.33
CA ASP A 31 -10.78 7.11 -14.87
C ASP A 31 -10.85 5.63 -14.43
N PHE A 32 -10.33 4.72 -15.25
CA PHE A 32 -10.27 3.31 -14.91
C PHE A 32 -9.38 3.09 -13.68
N ALA A 33 -9.93 2.42 -12.67
CA ALA A 33 -9.24 2.15 -11.43
C ALA A 33 -8.04 1.20 -11.68
N THR A 34 -6.88 1.58 -11.16
CA THR A 34 -5.69 0.72 -11.22
C THR A 34 -5.71 -0.28 -10.08
N ILE A 35 -5.82 -1.57 -10.42
CA ILE A 35 -5.63 -2.67 -9.47
C ILE A 35 -4.13 -2.92 -9.29
N LYS A 36 -3.66 -2.89 -8.04
CA LYS A 36 -2.26 -3.12 -7.66
C LYS A 36 -2.02 -4.60 -7.43
N ASP A 37 -1.91 -5.34 -8.53
CA ASP A 37 -1.63 -6.77 -8.50
C ASP A 37 -0.18 -7.06 -8.07
N LEU A 38 0.00 -7.62 -6.87
CA LEU A 38 1.33 -7.98 -6.35
C LEU A 38 1.99 -9.14 -7.10
N SER A 39 1.22 -9.99 -7.81
CA SER A 39 1.82 -11.07 -8.62
C SER A 39 2.81 -10.52 -9.65
N ARG A 40 2.53 -9.33 -10.20
CA ARG A 40 3.44 -8.62 -11.10
C ARG A 40 4.79 -8.30 -10.47
N ILE A 41 4.82 -8.03 -9.17
CA ILE A 41 6.06 -7.78 -8.43
C ILE A 41 6.79 -9.10 -8.16
N TRP A 42 6.05 -10.15 -7.80
CA TRP A 42 6.61 -11.47 -7.50
C TRP A 42 7.22 -12.15 -8.74
N GLU A 43 6.62 -11.92 -9.91
CA GLU A 43 7.06 -12.46 -11.20
C GLU A 43 8.12 -11.59 -11.90
N ASP A 44 8.29 -10.33 -11.49
CA ASP A 44 9.29 -9.45 -12.13
C ASP A 44 10.71 -9.88 -11.78
N SER A 45 11.47 -10.20 -12.83
CA SER A 45 12.88 -10.59 -12.77
C SER A 45 13.78 -9.63 -11.98
N LEU A 46 13.42 -8.34 -11.89
CA LEU A 46 14.11 -7.32 -11.09
C LEU A 46 14.27 -7.75 -9.63
N PHE A 47 13.29 -8.49 -9.10
CA PHE A 47 13.28 -8.89 -7.70
C PHE A 47 13.88 -10.29 -7.47
N GLY A 48 14.17 -11.03 -8.54
CA GLY A 48 14.86 -12.32 -8.49
C GLY A 48 14.07 -13.41 -7.75
N GLY A 49 12.73 -13.35 -7.77
CA GLY A 49 11.87 -14.34 -7.11
C GLY A 49 11.97 -14.35 -5.58
N ARG A 50 12.50 -13.27 -4.98
CA ARG A 50 12.70 -13.17 -3.52
C ARG A 50 11.43 -12.81 -2.76
N TYR A 51 10.40 -12.35 -3.45
CA TYR A 51 9.17 -11.85 -2.85
C TYR A 51 7.97 -12.70 -3.27
N ASP A 52 7.09 -12.95 -2.31
CA ASP A 52 5.81 -13.63 -2.48
C ASP A 52 4.79 -13.12 -1.45
N GLN A 53 3.66 -13.82 -1.30
CA GLN A 53 2.63 -13.46 -0.32
C GLN A 53 3.09 -13.53 1.14
N HIS A 54 4.13 -14.29 1.48
CA HIS A 54 4.56 -14.50 2.86
C HIS A 54 5.46 -13.36 3.35
N ASN A 55 6.03 -12.55 2.45
CA ASN A 55 6.97 -11.48 2.80
C ASN A 55 6.71 -10.13 2.12
N THR A 56 5.60 -9.96 1.41
CA THR A 56 5.22 -8.71 0.73
C THR A 56 4.07 -8.02 1.44
N VAL A 57 4.18 -6.69 1.64
CA VAL A 57 3.12 -5.86 2.21
C VAL A 57 2.76 -4.74 1.23
N LEU A 58 1.47 -4.58 0.93
CA LEU A 58 0.93 -3.46 0.15
C LEU A 58 0.38 -2.38 1.09
N LEU A 59 0.98 -1.20 1.06
CA LEU A 59 0.47 -0.02 1.78
C LEU A 59 -0.41 0.80 0.84
N ASP A 60 -1.73 0.76 1.06
CA ASP A 60 -2.71 1.53 0.28
C ASP A 60 -3.98 1.71 1.11
N ASP A 61 -4.59 2.90 1.09
CA ASP A 61 -5.83 3.21 1.80
C ASP A 61 -7.07 2.63 1.09
N SER A 62 -6.98 2.37 -0.21
CA SER A 62 -8.09 1.97 -1.08
C SER A 62 -8.26 0.45 -1.12
N ARG A 63 -9.43 -0.05 -0.69
CA ARG A 63 -9.74 -1.50 -0.75
C ARG A 63 -9.72 -2.05 -2.17
N ASP A 64 -10.32 -1.34 -3.12
CA ASP A 64 -10.48 -1.82 -4.50
C ASP A 64 -9.15 -1.96 -5.25
N LYS A 65 -8.15 -1.16 -4.87
CA LYS A 65 -6.81 -1.25 -5.46
C LYS A 65 -6.04 -2.49 -5.00
N ALA A 66 -6.34 -3.00 -3.81
CA ALA A 66 -5.67 -4.16 -3.22
C ALA A 66 -6.49 -5.46 -3.34
N GLN A 67 -7.59 -5.46 -4.11
CA GLN A 67 -8.59 -6.52 -4.10
C GLN A 67 -8.07 -7.92 -4.50
N LEU A 68 -6.96 -8.01 -5.24
CA LEU A 68 -6.37 -9.30 -5.63
C LEU A 68 -5.52 -9.94 -4.54
N GLN A 69 -4.97 -9.14 -3.61
CA GLN A 69 -4.19 -9.63 -2.47
C GLN A 69 -4.59 -8.88 -1.17
N PRO A 70 -5.87 -8.95 -0.75
CA PRO A 70 -6.38 -8.17 0.37
C PRO A 70 -5.72 -8.53 1.70
N TRP A 71 -5.18 -9.74 1.83
CA TRP A 71 -4.50 -10.23 3.03
C TRP A 71 -3.04 -9.77 3.14
N ASN A 72 -2.49 -9.18 2.09
CA ASN A 72 -1.18 -8.52 2.10
C ASN A 72 -1.31 -7.00 2.26
N ALA A 73 -2.53 -6.48 2.36
CA ALA A 73 -2.80 -5.06 2.35
C ALA A 73 -2.92 -4.49 3.77
N VAL A 74 -2.11 -3.47 4.06
CA VAL A 74 -2.22 -2.66 5.27
C VAL A 74 -2.73 -1.28 4.86
N ARG A 75 -3.81 -0.86 5.51
CA ARG A 75 -4.61 0.30 5.07
C ARG A 75 -4.51 1.43 6.09
N PRO A 76 -3.50 2.32 5.96
CA PRO A 76 -3.45 3.53 6.76
C PRO A 76 -4.56 4.50 6.35
N SER A 77 -4.92 5.40 7.26
CA SER A 77 -5.85 6.49 7.02
C SER A 77 -5.24 7.49 6.05
N THR A 78 -6.09 8.15 5.27
CA THR A 78 -5.67 9.24 4.40
C THR A 78 -5.21 10.43 5.23
N PHE A 79 -4.22 11.17 4.74
CA PHE A 79 -3.82 12.45 5.32
C PHE A 79 -4.39 13.59 4.46
N GLY A 80 -5.22 14.43 5.05
CA GLY A 80 -5.86 15.56 4.37
C GLY A 80 -5.53 16.90 5.00
N ILE A 81 -6.11 17.97 4.44
CA ILE A 81 -5.93 19.34 4.94
C ILE A 81 -6.37 19.47 6.41
N GLN A 82 -7.39 18.71 6.81
CA GLN A 82 -7.91 18.67 8.18
C GLN A 82 -6.91 18.14 9.22
N ASP A 83 -5.89 17.40 8.78
CA ASP A 83 -4.89 16.81 9.66
C ASP A 83 -3.67 17.74 9.87
N ILE A 84 -3.55 18.82 9.08
CA ILE A 84 -2.43 19.76 9.14
C ILE A 84 -2.45 20.51 10.49
N GLY A 85 -1.32 20.47 11.20
CA GLY A 85 -1.20 21.07 12.54
C GLY A 85 -1.88 20.26 13.65
N GLY A 86 -2.45 19.10 13.31
CA GLY A 86 -3.06 18.18 14.25
C GLY A 86 -2.07 17.25 14.95
N THR A 87 -2.62 16.23 15.60
CA THR A 87 -1.89 15.20 16.35
C THR A 87 -1.80 13.87 15.59
N ASP A 88 -1.85 13.91 14.25
CA ASP A 88 -1.75 12.70 13.43
C ASP A 88 -0.49 11.91 13.79
N ASN A 89 -0.66 10.60 13.97
CA ASN A 89 0.41 9.68 14.31
C ASN A 89 0.31 8.37 13.51
N GLU A 90 -0.42 8.39 12.39
CA GLU A 90 -0.72 7.19 11.61
C GLU A 90 0.56 6.51 11.11
N LEU A 91 1.47 7.28 10.49
CA LEU A 91 2.74 6.74 9.99
C LEU A 91 3.64 6.20 11.12
N ARG A 92 3.56 6.78 12.33
CA ARG A 92 4.29 6.27 13.49
C ARG A 92 3.73 4.92 13.94
N ARG A 93 2.40 4.77 13.99
CA ARG A 93 1.75 3.47 14.28
C ARG A 93 2.06 2.44 13.19
N LEU A 94 2.02 2.86 11.93
CA LEU A 94 2.38 2.01 10.79
C LEU A 94 3.83 1.54 10.89
N MET A 95 4.76 2.41 11.27
CA MET A 95 6.17 2.02 11.49
C MET A 95 6.30 0.96 12.60
N THR A 96 5.55 1.06 13.70
CA THR A 96 5.53 0.01 14.74
C THR A 96 5.01 -1.30 14.17
N TYR A 97 3.89 -1.27 13.46
CA TYR A 97 3.28 -2.46 12.86
C TYR A 97 4.19 -3.13 11.82
N LEU A 98 4.86 -2.35 10.97
CA LEU A 98 5.84 -2.88 10.01
C LEU A 98 7.06 -3.52 10.69
N LYS A 99 7.43 -3.08 11.90
CA LYS A 99 8.49 -3.73 12.69
C LYS A 99 8.04 -5.06 13.27
N GLU A 100 6.77 -5.18 13.64
CA GLU A 100 6.17 -6.45 14.06
C GLU A 100 6.18 -7.44 12.87
N LEU A 101 5.69 -7.02 11.70
CA LEU A 101 5.71 -7.84 10.48
C LEU A 101 7.12 -8.30 10.07
N GLN A 102 8.16 -7.50 10.34
CA GLN A 102 9.55 -7.91 10.06
C GLN A 102 10.02 -9.12 10.86
N GLN A 103 9.34 -9.49 11.96
CA GLN A 103 9.66 -10.66 12.77
C GLN A 103 8.87 -11.91 12.34
N GLU A 104 7.94 -11.77 11.41
CA GLU A 104 7.02 -12.84 11.01
C GLU A 104 7.52 -13.55 9.76
N GLU A 105 7.42 -14.88 9.74
CA GLU A 105 7.73 -15.69 8.54
C GLU A 105 6.62 -15.62 7.48
N ASP A 106 5.37 -15.39 7.91
CA ASP A 106 4.19 -15.25 7.04
C ASP A 106 3.42 -13.97 7.40
N VAL A 107 3.79 -12.87 6.75
CA VAL A 107 3.15 -11.56 6.95
C VAL A 107 1.67 -11.58 6.58
N LYS A 108 1.27 -12.39 5.59
CA LYS A 108 -0.13 -12.51 5.18
C LYS A 108 -0.97 -13.16 6.30
N ALA A 109 -0.44 -14.20 6.95
CA ALA A 109 -1.09 -14.82 8.11
C ALA A 109 -1.18 -13.84 9.28
N TYR A 110 -0.11 -13.08 9.55
CA TYR A 110 -0.10 -12.09 10.61
C TYR A 110 -1.10 -10.96 10.36
N ILE A 111 -1.10 -10.35 9.17
CA ILE A 111 -2.03 -9.27 8.81
C ILE A 111 -3.48 -9.72 8.97
N THR A 112 -3.77 -10.96 8.59
CA THR A 112 -5.12 -11.54 8.71
C THR A 112 -5.56 -11.67 10.18
N GLN A 113 -4.66 -12.11 11.06
CA GLN A 113 -4.95 -12.36 12.48
C GLN A 113 -4.90 -11.08 13.32
N ASN A 114 -4.02 -10.15 12.95
CA ASN A 114 -3.71 -8.93 13.69
C ASN A 114 -3.83 -7.72 12.76
N PRO A 115 -5.03 -7.40 12.23
CA PRO A 115 -5.17 -6.33 11.25
C PRO A 115 -4.74 -4.98 11.83
N PHE A 116 -3.99 -4.21 11.03
CA PHE A 116 -3.59 -2.85 11.39
C PHE A 116 -4.81 -1.99 11.75
N GLN A 117 -4.75 -1.36 12.92
CA GLN A 117 -5.81 -0.51 13.44
C GLN A 117 -5.57 0.95 13.03
N SER A 118 -6.14 1.33 11.89
CA SER A 118 -6.13 2.71 11.40
C SER A 118 -7.09 3.63 12.17
N ARG A 119 -6.87 4.95 12.16
CA ARG A 119 -7.82 5.94 12.73
C ARG A 119 -9.24 5.76 12.17
N ASP A 120 -9.34 5.45 10.89
CA ASP A 120 -10.62 5.36 10.18
C ASP A 120 -11.26 3.97 10.30
N CYS A 121 -10.66 3.06 11.08
CA CYS A 121 -11.23 1.75 11.34
C CYS A 121 -12.42 1.89 12.31
N GLY A 122 -13.60 2.21 11.76
CA GLY A 122 -14.86 2.35 12.49
C GLY A 122 -15.65 3.62 12.18
N THR A 123 -15.08 4.56 11.42
CA THR A 123 -15.78 5.75 10.93
C THR A 123 -16.16 5.53 9.46
N ILE A 124 -17.46 5.56 9.16
CA ILE A 124 -17.91 5.65 7.77
C ILE A 124 -17.52 7.06 7.31
N PRO A 125 -16.64 7.23 6.31
CA PRO A 125 -16.34 8.56 5.79
C PRO A 125 -17.63 9.19 5.28
N PRO A 126 -17.87 10.49 5.54
CA PRO A 126 -19.04 11.16 5.02
C PRO A 126 -19.05 11.05 3.50
N ILE A 127 -20.18 10.61 2.94
CA ILE A 127 -20.41 10.59 1.50
C ILE A 127 -20.38 12.04 1.04
N HIS A 128 -19.26 12.48 0.48
CA HIS A 128 -19.22 13.74 -0.26
C HIS A 128 -19.99 13.52 -1.58
N LYS A 129 -21.16 14.16 -1.67
CA LYS A 129 -21.93 14.34 -2.91
C LYS A 129 -21.26 15.36 -3.82
#